data_AF-A0A417YK33-F1
#
_entry.id   AF-A0A417YK33-F1
#
_cell.length_a   1.000
_cell.length_b   1.000
_cell.length_c   1.000
_cell.angle_alpha   90.00
_cell.angle_beta   90.00
_cell.angle_gamma   90.00
#
_symmetry.space_group_name_H-M   'P 1'
#
loop_
_entity.id
_entity.type
_entity.pdbx_description
1 polymer ?
#
loop_
_entity_poly.entity_id
_entity_poly.type
_entity_poly.pdbx_seq_one_letter_code
_entity_poly.pdbx_strand_id
1 'polypeptide(L)'
;MIRRIRWPGWVLIILIALTIFFISGGSVGSSTQTVSTVKKEADHELKEMVLHDKQFLVQKDSEVVNSLDPNEKYIALTFDDGPNSNVTPQVLEALAEHDAKATFFMLGSQATANPSMAKEIAMAGHEIGNHTNSHQNLVKLDTYDIDEEISESARNIEEASGQYPTMTRPPYGIFDERVEETATALGNSLILWSVDSLDWKTRNAKKIKEEILNSITPGAIVLMHDIHQETADALPELLTALINEGYHFVTVSEILSLPVDVGAGPYYKVKY
;
A
#
# COMPACT_ATOMS: atom_id res chain seq x y z
N MET A 1 -25.81 -5.01 -34.74
CA MET A 1 -26.41 -4.14 -33.71
C MET A 1 -25.32 -3.17 -33.24
N ILE A 2 -25.26 -1.97 -33.79
CA ILE A 2 -24.14 -1.03 -33.56
C ILE A 2 -24.47 -0.16 -32.34
N ARG A 3 -23.63 -0.22 -31.30
CA ARG A 3 -23.76 0.61 -30.09
C ARG A 3 -23.47 2.07 -30.43
N ARG A 4 -24.39 2.98 -30.07
CA ARG A 4 -24.20 4.43 -30.18
C ARG A 4 -23.14 4.88 -29.15
N ILE A 5 -22.06 5.48 -29.64
CA ILE A 5 -21.07 6.18 -28.81
C ILE A 5 -21.73 7.47 -28.31
N ARG A 6 -21.88 7.63 -26.99
CA ARG A 6 -22.25 8.90 -26.36
C ARG A 6 -20.97 9.65 -26.08
N TRP A 7 -20.73 10.73 -26.83
CA TRP A 7 -19.61 11.62 -26.59
C TRP A 7 -19.89 12.51 -25.37
N PRO A 8 -18.87 12.81 -24.56
CA PRO A 8 -19.02 13.78 -23.47
C PRO A 8 -19.35 15.17 -24.04
N GLY A 9 -20.15 15.95 -23.30
CA GLY A 9 -20.82 17.15 -23.80
C GLY A 9 -19.91 18.22 -24.41
N TRP A 10 -18.64 18.26 -23.99
CA TRP A 10 -17.62 19.17 -24.50
C TRP A 10 -17.24 18.92 -25.97
N VAL A 11 -17.31 17.67 -26.45
CA VAL A 11 -17.03 17.33 -27.86
C VAL A 11 -18.10 17.94 -28.78
N LEU A 12 -19.35 18.02 -28.32
CA LEU A 12 -20.45 18.62 -29.07
C LEU A 12 -20.31 20.15 -29.13
N ILE A 13 -19.83 20.78 -28.06
CA ILE A 13 -19.60 22.24 -27.99
C ILE A 13 -18.48 22.66 -28.94
N ILE A 14 -17.39 21.89 -29.03
CA ILE A 14 -16.27 22.16 -29.96
C ILE A 14 -16.73 22.04 -31.43
N LEU A 15 -17.56 21.06 -31.75
CA LEU A 15 -18.11 20.88 -33.10
C LEU A 15 -19.09 21.98 -33.50
N ILE A 16 -19.88 22.51 -32.57
CA ILE A 16 -20.77 23.65 -32.79
C ILE A 16 -19.98 24.95 -33.00
N ALA A 17 -18.91 25.18 -32.24
CA ALA A 17 -18.06 26.37 -32.42
C ALA A 17 -17.34 26.38 -33.77
N LEU A 18 -16.87 25.23 -34.26
CA LEU A 18 -16.20 25.09 -35.56
C LEU A 18 -17.16 25.25 -36.75
N THR A 19 -18.44 24.90 -36.59
CA THR A 19 -19.43 25.05 -37.67
C THR A 19 -19.93 26.49 -37.83
N ILE A 20 -20.03 27.25 -36.73
CA ILE A 20 -20.42 28.68 -36.78
C ILE A 20 -19.34 29.51 -37.50
N PHE A 21 -18.07 29.14 -37.36
CA PHE A 21 -16.94 29.86 -37.98
C PHE A 21 -16.89 29.71 -39.51
N PHE A 22 -17.43 28.62 -40.08
CA PHE A 22 -17.38 28.37 -41.53
C PHE A 22 -18.62 28.84 -42.30
N ILE A 23 -19.77 29.05 -41.65
CA ILE A 23 -21.04 29.39 -42.33
C ILE A 23 -21.21 30.92 -42.53
N SER A 24 -20.49 31.75 -41.77
CA SER A 24 -20.63 33.21 -41.80
C SER A 24 -19.51 33.92 -42.59
N GLY A 25 -19.32 33.54 -43.86
CA GLY A 25 -18.39 34.21 -44.76
C GLY A 25 -18.55 35.74 -44.71
N GLY A 26 -17.62 36.44 -44.04
CA GLY A 26 -17.78 37.85 -43.71
C GLY A 26 -16.51 38.53 -43.22
N SER A 27 -15.87 39.24 -44.15
CA SER A 27 -15.16 40.53 -44.00
C SER A 27 -14.56 40.89 -42.63
N VAL A 28 -13.24 40.97 -42.58
CA VAL A 28 -12.46 41.60 -41.50
C VAL A 28 -12.84 43.08 -41.40
N GLY A 29 -13.57 43.43 -40.33
CA GLY A 29 -13.90 44.81 -39.99
C GLY A 29 -14.27 44.95 -38.51
N SER A 30 -13.39 45.61 -37.76
CA SER A 30 -13.61 46.17 -36.41
C SER A 30 -14.35 45.32 -35.38
N SER A 31 -13.62 44.45 -34.67
CA SER A 31 -14.06 43.91 -33.37
C SER A 31 -12.92 43.19 -32.62
N THR A 32 -11.74 43.81 -32.56
CA THR A 32 -10.63 43.30 -31.74
C THR A 32 -10.99 43.28 -30.25
N GLN A 33 -11.86 44.18 -29.78
CA GLN A 33 -12.39 44.13 -28.41
C GLN A 33 -13.32 42.94 -28.20
N THR A 34 -14.31 42.72 -29.08
CA THR A 34 -15.34 41.69 -28.90
C THR A 34 -14.76 40.27 -28.94
N VAL A 35 -13.82 39.99 -29.84
CA VAL A 35 -13.14 38.68 -29.89
C VAL A 35 -12.24 38.47 -28.67
N SER A 36 -11.59 39.53 -28.15
CA SER A 36 -10.75 39.43 -26.95
C SER A 36 -11.56 39.18 -25.68
N THR A 37 -12.77 39.73 -25.59
CA THR A 37 -13.67 39.53 -24.44
C THR A 37 -14.22 38.11 -24.44
N VAL A 38 -14.71 37.61 -25.58
CA VAL A 38 -15.24 36.24 -25.71
C VAL A 38 -14.16 35.20 -25.41
N LYS A 39 -12.91 35.43 -25.85
CA LYS A 39 -11.80 34.53 -25.53
C LYS A 39 -11.46 34.52 -24.04
N LYS A 40 -11.50 35.68 -23.37
CA LYS A 40 -11.26 35.78 -21.92
C LYS A 40 -12.35 35.12 -21.09
N GLU A 41 -13.61 35.24 -21.49
CA GLU A 41 -14.73 34.56 -20.83
C GLU A 41 -14.63 33.04 -21.00
N ALA A 42 -14.34 32.55 -22.20
CA ALA A 42 -14.13 31.11 -22.44
C ALA A 42 -12.93 30.56 -21.66
N ASP A 43 -11.81 31.30 -21.60
CA ASP A 43 -10.63 30.92 -20.81
C ASP A 43 -10.92 30.93 -19.30
N HIS A 44 -11.79 31.84 -18.84
CA HIS A 44 -12.23 31.90 -17.45
C HIS A 44 -13.15 30.72 -17.10
N GLU A 45 -14.15 30.41 -17.93
CA GLU A 45 -15.04 29.26 -17.73
C GLU A 45 -14.28 27.93 -17.79
N LEU A 46 -13.31 27.78 -18.70
CA LEU A 46 -12.41 26.61 -18.75
C LEU A 46 -11.56 26.50 -17.48
N LYS A 47 -11.06 27.62 -16.95
CA LYS A 47 -10.31 27.62 -15.68
C LYS A 47 -11.21 27.24 -14.50
N GLU A 48 -12.40 27.81 -14.40
CA GLU A 48 -13.36 27.47 -13.33
C GLU A 48 -13.80 26.00 -13.42
N MET A 49 -14.02 25.47 -14.62
CA MET A 49 -14.30 24.05 -14.82
C MET A 49 -13.12 23.16 -14.41
N VAL A 50 -11.89 23.49 -14.80
CA VAL A 50 -10.69 22.74 -14.40
C VAL A 50 -10.43 22.86 -12.90
N LEU A 51 -10.74 24.02 -12.28
CA LEU A 51 -10.62 24.22 -10.84
C LEU A 51 -11.68 23.44 -10.07
N HIS A 52 -12.92 23.39 -10.58
CA HIS A 52 -14.01 22.61 -10.01
C HIS A 52 -13.76 21.11 -10.16
N ASP A 53 -13.25 20.66 -11.31
CA ASP A 53 -12.87 19.27 -11.55
C ASP A 53 -11.66 18.90 -10.67
N LYS A 54 -10.68 19.80 -10.49
CA LYS A 54 -9.61 19.61 -9.50
C LYS A 54 -10.13 19.56 -8.07
N GLN A 55 -11.10 20.41 -7.69
CA GLN A 55 -11.72 20.34 -6.37
C GLN A 55 -12.54 19.05 -6.19
N PHE A 56 -13.19 18.58 -7.24
CA PHE A 56 -13.94 17.32 -7.25
C PHE A 56 -13.00 16.11 -7.18
N LEU A 57 -11.85 16.15 -7.85
CA LEU A 57 -10.78 15.15 -7.76
C LEU A 57 -10.09 15.19 -6.38
N VAL A 58 -9.81 16.38 -5.84
CA VAL A 58 -9.24 16.57 -4.50
C VAL A 58 -10.22 16.13 -3.40
N GLN A 59 -11.53 16.32 -3.58
CA GLN A 59 -12.54 15.81 -2.64
C GLN A 59 -12.70 14.28 -2.74
N LYS A 60 -12.63 13.71 -3.94
CA LYS A 60 -12.79 12.27 -4.15
C LYS A 60 -11.62 11.45 -3.61
N ASP A 61 -10.41 12.01 -3.58
CA ASP A 61 -9.24 11.37 -2.96
C ASP A 61 -9.12 11.68 -1.46
N SER A 62 -9.93 12.60 -0.90
CA SER A 62 -9.98 12.90 0.54
C SER A 62 -11.10 12.20 1.31
N GLU A 63 -12.00 11.47 0.64
CA GLU A 63 -13.00 10.65 1.32
C GLU A 63 -12.47 9.22 1.52
N VAL A 64 -12.17 8.95 2.80
CA VAL A 64 -11.88 7.66 3.44
C VAL A 64 -10.40 7.24 3.52
N VAL A 65 -9.58 8.04 4.19
CA VAL A 65 -8.76 7.43 5.25
C VAL A 65 -9.75 7.24 6.40
N ASN A 66 -10.25 6.01 6.60
CA ASN A 66 -10.97 5.68 7.83
C ASN A 66 -10.00 5.95 8.98
N SER A 67 -10.09 7.11 9.61
CA SER A 67 -9.26 7.41 10.77
C SER A 67 -9.64 6.40 11.84
N LEU A 68 -8.72 5.48 12.14
CA LEU A 68 -8.87 4.50 13.20
C LEU A 68 -9.24 5.23 14.51
N ASP A 69 -10.17 4.67 15.30
CA ASP A 69 -10.55 5.27 16.58
C ASP A 69 -9.37 5.12 17.56
N PRO A 70 -8.73 6.22 18.00
CA PRO A 70 -7.54 6.11 18.87
C PRO A 70 -7.80 5.46 20.24
N ASN A 71 -9.07 5.20 20.59
CA ASN A 71 -9.45 4.52 21.83
C ASN A 71 -9.62 2.99 21.69
N GLU A 72 -9.61 2.47 20.46
CA GLU A 72 -9.70 1.03 20.18
C GLU A 72 -8.30 0.37 20.21
N LYS A 73 -8.26 -0.96 20.37
CA LYS A 73 -7.00 -1.71 20.41
C LYS A 73 -6.65 -2.25 19.02
N TYR A 74 -5.82 -1.53 18.28
CA TYR A 74 -5.32 -2.02 16.98
C TYR A 74 -3.97 -2.71 17.10
N ILE A 75 -3.75 -3.73 16.26
CA ILE A 75 -2.44 -4.34 16.01
C ILE A 75 -2.28 -4.62 14.51
N ALA A 76 -1.04 -4.66 14.05
CA ALA A 76 -0.70 -5.08 12.70
C ALA A 76 0.02 -6.42 12.72
N LEU A 77 -0.59 -7.44 12.12
CA LEU A 77 0.05 -8.72 11.88
C LEU A 77 0.88 -8.61 10.62
N THR A 78 2.14 -9.04 10.70
CA THR A 78 3.06 -8.96 9.55
C THR A 78 3.72 -10.31 9.30
N PHE A 79 3.91 -10.63 8.01
CA PHE A 79 4.50 -11.88 7.57
C PHE A 79 5.67 -11.62 6.61
N ASP A 80 6.84 -12.14 6.95
CA ASP A 80 8.06 -12.02 6.16
C ASP A 80 8.33 -13.29 5.33
N ASP A 81 9.21 -13.16 4.33
CA ASP A 81 9.79 -14.21 3.46
C ASP A 81 8.89 -14.82 2.38
N GLY A 82 7.58 -14.70 2.49
CA GLY A 82 6.65 -15.20 1.49
C GLY A 82 6.71 -14.49 0.13
N PRO A 83 5.85 -14.91 -0.81
CA PRO A 83 4.86 -15.98 -0.67
C PRO A 83 5.44 -17.41 -0.82
N ASN A 84 4.79 -18.38 -0.17
CA ASN A 84 5.03 -19.81 -0.26
C ASN A 84 3.76 -20.54 -0.74
N SER A 85 3.89 -21.44 -1.72
CA SER A 85 2.74 -22.11 -2.33
C SER A 85 1.96 -23.06 -1.41
N ASN A 86 2.53 -23.48 -0.28
CA ASN A 86 1.94 -24.49 0.60
C ASN A 86 1.44 -23.90 1.92
N VAL A 87 2.17 -22.94 2.50
CA VAL A 87 1.89 -22.39 3.82
C VAL A 87 1.06 -21.10 3.74
N THR A 88 1.42 -20.17 2.85
CA THR A 88 0.71 -18.89 2.69
C THR A 88 -0.80 -19.05 2.45
N PRO A 89 -1.30 -20.03 1.68
CA PRO A 89 -2.75 -20.25 1.56
C PRO A 89 -3.46 -20.51 2.89
N GLN A 90 -2.81 -21.23 3.81
CA GLN A 90 -3.38 -21.53 5.13
C GLN A 90 -3.39 -20.29 6.04
N VAL A 91 -2.37 -19.43 5.92
CA VAL A 91 -2.33 -18.12 6.57
C VAL A 91 -3.49 -17.25 6.07
N LEU A 92 -3.69 -17.18 4.75
CA LEU A 92 -4.79 -16.41 4.15
C LEU A 92 -6.17 -16.93 4.56
N GLU A 93 -6.37 -18.25 4.59
CA GLU A 93 -7.61 -18.87 5.06
C GLU A 93 -7.92 -18.43 6.51
N ALA A 94 -6.93 -18.56 7.40
CA ALA A 94 -7.11 -18.18 8.81
C ALA A 94 -7.43 -16.68 8.96
N LEU A 95 -6.76 -15.80 8.20
CA LEU A 95 -7.05 -14.37 8.21
C LEU A 95 -8.47 -14.08 7.69
N ALA A 96 -8.90 -14.74 6.61
CA ALA A 96 -10.22 -14.56 6.02
C ALA A 96 -11.34 -15.04 6.95
N GLU A 97 -11.17 -16.18 7.62
CA GLU A 97 -12.14 -16.71 8.61
C GLU A 97 -12.37 -15.75 9.79
N HIS A 98 -11.41 -14.88 10.09
CA HIS A 98 -11.44 -13.94 11.21
C HIS A 98 -11.63 -12.48 10.77
N ASP A 99 -11.89 -12.22 9.48
CA ASP A 99 -11.98 -10.87 8.89
C ASP A 99 -10.76 -9.98 9.24
N ALA A 100 -9.58 -10.58 9.29
CA ALA A 100 -8.34 -9.93 9.70
C ALA A 100 -7.56 -9.40 8.49
N LYS A 101 -7.07 -8.17 8.57
CA LYS A 101 -6.08 -7.61 7.63
C LYS A 101 -4.67 -7.73 8.20
N ALA A 102 -3.70 -7.76 7.29
CA ALA A 102 -2.29 -7.99 7.59
C ALA A 102 -1.41 -7.35 6.51
N THR A 103 -0.11 -7.26 6.77
CA THR A 103 0.89 -6.79 5.82
C THR A 103 1.91 -7.89 5.53
N PHE A 104 2.14 -8.21 4.25
CA PHE A 104 3.07 -9.24 3.82
C PHE A 104 4.33 -8.57 3.25
N PHE A 105 5.47 -8.69 3.95
CA PHE A 105 6.77 -8.26 3.45
C PHE A 105 7.37 -9.38 2.59
N MET A 106 7.18 -9.27 1.29
CA MET A 106 7.54 -10.34 0.35
C MET A 106 9.00 -10.24 -0.08
N LEU A 107 9.62 -11.39 -0.29
CA LEU A 107 10.84 -11.46 -1.07
C LEU A 107 10.51 -11.33 -2.56
N GLY A 108 11.23 -10.46 -3.28
CA GLY A 108 11.06 -10.30 -4.73
C GLY A 108 11.19 -11.63 -5.47
N SER A 109 12.23 -12.40 -5.14
CA SER A 109 12.45 -13.74 -5.70
C SER A 109 11.29 -14.71 -5.45
N GLN A 110 10.65 -14.63 -4.29
CA GLN A 110 9.50 -15.47 -3.95
C GLN A 110 8.22 -15.03 -4.64
N ALA A 111 8.04 -13.72 -4.85
CA ALA A 111 6.95 -13.18 -5.67
C ALA A 111 7.07 -13.65 -7.13
N THR A 112 8.29 -13.62 -7.70
CA THR A 112 8.55 -14.17 -9.03
C THR A 112 8.30 -15.68 -9.10
N ALA A 113 8.65 -16.43 -8.05
CA ALA A 113 8.44 -17.87 -8.00
C ALA A 113 6.97 -18.27 -7.81
N ASN A 114 6.17 -17.45 -7.10
CA ASN A 114 4.78 -17.74 -6.76
C ASN A 114 3.84 -16.56 -7.10
N PRO A 115 3.76 -16.13 -8.38
CA PRO A 115 3.09 -14.89 -8.74
C PRO A 115 1.57 -14.96 -8.53
N SER A 116 0.97 -16.15 -8.69
CA SER A 116 -0.44 -16.34 -8.38
C SER A 116 -0.74 -16.10 -6.90
N MET A 117 0.18 -16.50 -6.01
CA MET A 117 -0.01 -16.33 -4.58
C MET A 117 0.15 -14.87 -4.17
N ALA A 118 1.17 -14.17 -4.70
CA ALA A 118 1.33 -12.73 -4.50
C ALA A 118 0.08 -11.95 -4.93
N LYS A 119 -0.50 -12.31 -6.07
CA LYS A 119 -1.75 -11.71 -6.58
C LYS A 119 -2.95 -11.98 -5.68
N GLU A 120 -3.07 -13.19 -5.16
CA GLU A 120 -4.18 -13.57 -4.27
C GLU A 120 -4.11 -12.82 -2.93
N ILE A 121 -2.91 -12.66 -2.36
CA ILE A 121 -2.68 -11.83 -1.16
C ILE A 121 -3.17 -10.39 -1.40
N ALA A 122 -2.78 -9.78 -2.53
CA ALA A 122 -3.23 -8.45 -2.92
C ALA A 122 -4.75 -8.38 -3.10
N MET A 123 -5.35 -9.36 -3.78
CA MET A 123 -6.79 -9.40 -4.06
C MET A 123 -7.64 -9.62 -2.80
N ALA A 124 -7.09 -10.28 -1.77
CA ALA A 124 -7.71 -10.42 -0.46
C ALA A 124 -7.69 -9.10 0.36
N GLY A 125 -7.04 -8.05 -0.16
CA GLY A 125 -6.98 -6.73 0.47
C GLY A 125 -5.96 -6.64 1.60
N HIS A 126 -4.96 -7.52 1.62
CA HIS A 126 -3.80 -7.36 2.47
C HIS A 126 -2.84 -6.34 1.87
N GLU A 127 -2.08 -5.68 2.73
CA GLU A 127 -1.02 -4.77 2.30
C GLU A 127 0.24 -5.55 1.94
N ILE A 128 1.01 -5.04 0.97
CA ILE A 128 2.26 -5.64 0.53
C ILE A 128 3.43 -4.70 0.81
N GLY A 129 4.43 -5.22 1.52
CA GLY A 129 5.72 -4.61 1.76
C GLY A 129 6.85 -5.35 1.03
N ASN A 130 8.02 -4.72 1.00
CA ASN A 130 9.22 -5.24 0.37
C ASN A 130 10.17 -5.83 1.43
N HIS A 131 10.63 -7.07 1.24
CA HIS A 131 11.61 -7.72 2.11
C HIS A 131 12.96 -7.96 1.43
N THR A 132 13.33 -7.15 0.44
CA THR A 132 14.47 -7.32 -0.49
C THR A 132 14.27 -8.46 -1.48
N ASN A 133 15.18 -8.59 -2.45
CA ASN A 133 15.01 -9.58 -3.51
C ASN A 133 15.45 -10.96 -3.05
N SER A 134 16.59 -11.06 -2.37
CA SER A 134 17.24 -12.32 -2.04
C SER A 134 17.58 -12.51 -0.57
N HIS A 135 17.02 -11.68 0.32
CA HIS A 135 17.16 -11.77 1.77
C HIS A 135 18.63 -11.57 2.24
N GLN A 136 19.37 -10.68 1.57
CA GLN A 136 20.75 -10.39 1.96
C GLN A 136 20.82 -9.51 3.20
N ASN A 137 21.90 -9.68 3.96
CA ASN A 137 22.23 -8.73 5.02
C ASN A 137 22.74 -7.42 4.39
N LEU A 138 21.85 -6.43 4.28
CA LEU A 138 22.09 -5.18 3.57
C LEU A 138 23.29 -4.38 4.10
N VAL A 139 23.62 -4.44 5.40
CA VAL A 139 24.77 -3.69 5.94
C VAL A 139 26.12 -4.23 5.48
N LYS A 140 26.15 -5.45 4.91
CA LYS A 140 27.34 -6.05 4.30
C LYS A 140 27.52 -5.67 2.83
N LEU A 141 26.53 -5.03 2.24
CA LEU A 141 26.53 -4.63 0.83
C LEU A 141 27.04 -3.20 0.67
N ASP A 142 27.43 -2.86 -0.56
CA ASP A 142 27.64 -1.47 -0.93
C ASP A 142 26.31 -0.80 -1.32
N THR A 143 26.33 0.52 -1.51
CA THR A 143 25.11 1.29 -1.79
C THR A 143 24.42 0.88 -3.10
N TYR A 144 25.18 0.42 -4.10
CA TYR A 144 24.62 -0.03 -5.38
C TYR A 144 23.87 -1.34 -5.18
N ASP A 145 24.48 -2.30 -4.50
CA ASP A 145 23.86 -3.59 -4.22
C ASP A 145 22.63 -3.47 -3.29
N ILE A 146 22.62 -2.51 -2.36
CA ILE A 146 21.43 -2.19 -1.54
C ILE A 146 20.29 -1.68 -2.43
N ASP A 147 20.58 -0.78 -3.37
CA ASP A 147 19.59 -0.22 -4.30
C ASP A 147 18.98 -1.33 -5.18
N GLU A 148 19.82 -2.21 -5.73
CA GLU A 148 19.36 -3.33 -6.55
C GLU A 148 18.49 -4.30 -5.73
N GLU A 149 18.89 -4.68 -4.51
CA GLU A 149 18.09 -5.57 -3.64
C GLU A 149 16.69 -5.01 -3.35
N ILE A 150 16.56 -3.70 -3.15
CA ILE A 150 15.26 -3.06 -2.87
C ILE A 150 14.48 -2.83 -4.18
N SER A 151 15.10 -2.27 -5.21
CA SER A 151 14.43 -1.85 -6.43
C SER A 151 14.03 -3.03 -7.31
N GLU A 152 14.85 -4.09 -7.39
CA GLU A 152 14.49 -5.32 -8.11
C GLU A 152 13.33 -6.04 -7.43
N SER A 153 13.36 -6.11 -6.09
CA SER A 153 12.27 -6.68 -5.32
C SER A 153 10.95 -5.95 -5.57
N ALA A 154 10.97 -4.61 -5.54
CA ALA A 154 9.77 -3.81 -5.78
C ALA A 154 9.16 -4.08 -7.17
N ARG A 155 10.00 -4.20 -8.22
CA ARG A 155 9.56 -4.55 -9.57
C ARG A 155 8.94 -5.95 -9.64
N ASN A 156 9.61 -6.94 -9.03
CA ASN A 156 9.15 -8.33 -9.02
C ASN A 156 7.82 -8.48 -8.27
N ILE A 157 7.67 -7.76 -7.15
CA ILE A 157 6.44 -7.71 -6.36
C ILE A 157 5.31 -7.02 -7.14
N GLU A 158 5.57 -5.88 -7.78
CA GLU A 158 4.57 -5.16 -8.58
C GLU A 158 4.09 -6.02 -9.76
N GLU A 159 5.01 -6.67 -10.48
CA GLU A 159 4.67 -7.55 -11.61
C GLU A 159 3.79 -8.73 -11.16
N ALA A 160 4.12 -9.34 -10.02
CA ALA A 160 3.41 -10.50 -9.51
C ALA A 160 2.03 -10.15 -8.89
N SER A 161 1.98 -9.09 -8.08
CA SER A 161 0.82 -8.75 -7.25
C SER A 161 -0.08 -7.66 -7.84
N GLY A 162 0.47 -6.80 -8.71
CA GLY A 162 -0.17 -5.58 -9.17
C GLY A 162 -0.13 -4.43 -8.17
N GLN A 163 0.59 -4.56 -7.05
CA GLN A 163 0.81 -3.51 -6.06
C GLN A 163 2.30 -3.17 -5.94
N TYR A 164 2.63 -1.89 -6.00
CA TYR A 164 3.99 -1.42 -5.76
C TYR A 164 4.22 -1.19 -4.25
N PRO A 165 5.20 -1.84 -3.62
CA PRO A 165 5.45 -1.67 -2.19
C PRO A 165 6.11 -0.32 -1.87
N THR A 166 5.59 0.38 -0.86
CA THR A 166 6.09 1.69 -0.37
C THR A 166 6.78 1.59 0.99
N MET A 167 6.94 0.37 1.49
CA MET A 167 7.60 0.08 2.76
C MET A 167 8.57 -1.08 2.56
N THR A 168 9.72 -0.98 3.20
CA THR A 168 10.74 -2.03 3.21
C THR A 168 11.01 -2.47 4.64
N ARG A 169 11.01 -3.78 4.89
CA ARG A 169 11.57 -4.35 6.11
C ARG A 169 12.93 -4.93 5.78
N PRO A 170 14.03 -4.46 6.40
CA PRO A 170 15.35 -5.01 6.12
C PRO A 170 15.48 -6.43 6.71
N PRO A 171 16.05 -7.41 5.99
CA PRO A 171 16.34 -8.73 6.51
C PRO A 171 17.06 -8.69 7.85
N TYR A 172 16.68 -9.59 8.76
CA TYR A 172 17.18 -9.67 10.13
C TYR A 172 16.89 -8.45 11.02
N GLY A 173 16.14 -7.46 10.53
CA GLY A 173 15.91 -6.18 11.22
C GLY A 173 17.15 -5.28 11.31
N ILE A 174 18.17 -5.52 10.48
CA ILE A 174 19.46 -4.80 10.56
C ILE A 174 19.57 -3.81 9.41
N PHE A 175 19.86 -2.54 9.73
CA PHE A 175 20.12 -1.49 8.76
C PHE A 175 21.16 -0.50 9.30
N ASP A 176 21.79 0.25 8.39
CA ASP A 176 22.65 1.40 8.70
C ASP A 176 22.14 2.64 7.93
N GLU A 177 22.83 3.78 8.05
CA GLU A 177 22.47 5.03 7.39
C GLU A 177 22.36 4.88 5.87
N ARG A 178 23.22 4.07 5.24
CA ARG A 178 23.18 3.85 3.78
C ARG A 178 21.91 3.12 3.39
N VAL A 179 21.51 2.09 4.14
CA VAL A 179 20.26 1.36 3.91
C VAL A 179 19.06 2.28 4.07
N GLU A 180 19.03 3.10 5.13
CA GLU A 180 17.95 4.06 5.37
C GLU A 180 17.84 5.10 4.25
N GLU A 181 18.96 5.69 3.84
CA GLU A 181 19.00 6.70 2.77
C GLU A 181 18.60 6.12 1.42
N THR A 182 19.10 4.94 1.05
CA THR A 182 18.72 4.28 -0.21
C THR A 182 17.24 3.92 -0.22
N ALA A 183 16.71 3.32 0.84
CA ALA A 183 15.28 3.01 0.93
C ALA A 183 14.44 4.30 0.82
N THR A 184 14.82 5.36 1.53
CA THR A 184 14.13 6.66 1.47
C THR A 184 14.16 7.25 0.05
N ALA A 185 15.31 7.19 -0.63
CA ALA A 185 15.47 7.69 -2.00
C ALA A 185 14.60 6.93 -3.00
N LEU A 186 14.34 5.64 -2.73
CA LEU A 186 13.40 4.78 -3.45
C LEU A 186 11.95 4.94 -2.98
N GLY A 187 11.64 5.94 -2.14
CA GLY A 187 10.29 6.21 -1.64
C GLY A 187 9.78 5.18 -0.64
N ASN A 188 10.67 4.41 -0.01
CA ASN A 188 10.32 3.37 0.95
C ASN A 188 10.58 3.82 2.40
N SER A 189 9.58 3.61 3.28
CA SER A 189 9.79 3.70 4.72
C SER A 189 10.36 2.39 5.28
N LEU A 190 11.31 2.46 6.21
CA LEU A 190 11.80 1.26 6.91
C LEU A 190 10.87 0.86 8.06
N ILE A 191 10.42 -0.40 8.06
CA ILE A 191 9.48 -0.94 9.05
C ILE A 191 10.12 -2.11 9.80
N LEU A 192 10.16 -2.04 11.13
CA LEU A 192 10.51 -3.17 12.01
C LEU A 192 9.25 -3.72 12.69
N TRP A 193 9.41 -4.24 13.91
CA TRP A 193 8.35 -4.82 14.72
C TRP A 193 8.54 -4.45 16.20
N SER A 194 7.48 -4.60 16.99
CA SER A 194 7.51 -4.42 18.44
C SER A 194 7.32 -5.73 19.20
N VAL A 195 6.77 -6.76 18.54
CA VAL A 195 6.59 -8.12 19.07
C VAL A 195 7.18 -9.12 18.08
N ASP A 196 8.14 -9.92 18.53
CA ASP A 196 8.70 -11.04 17.75
C ASP A 196 8.03 -12.34 18.23
N SER A 197 7.38 -13.06 17.32
CA SER A 197 6.74 -14.33 17.64
C SER A 197 7.72 -15.48 17.92
N LEU A 198 8.99 -15.31 17.52
CA LEU A 198 10.04 -16.31 17.55
C LEU A 198 9.68 -17.60 16.78
N ASP A 199 8.75 -17.54 15.84
CA ASP A 199 8.30 -18.65 15.00
C ASP A 199 9.43 -19.29 14.18
N TRP A 200 10.39 -18.50 13.73
CA TRP A 200 11.62 -18.96 13.08
C TRP A 200 12.48 -19.86 13.98
N LYS A 201 12.37 -19.69 15.30
CA LYS A 201 13.15 -20.42 16.31
C LYS A 201 12.41 -21.63 16.89
N THR A 202 11.09 -21.57 17.00
CA THR A 202 10.27 -22.63 17.59
C THR A 202 9.56 -23.47 16.53
N ARG A 203 9.38 -24.76 16.79
CA ARG A 203 8.57 -25.68 15.95
C ARG A 203 7.27 -26.05 16.68
N ASN A 204 6.62 -25.04 17.26
CA ASN A 204 5.46 -25.26 18.12
C ASN A 204 4.49 -24.07 18.08
N ALA A 205 3.34 -24.28 17.44
CA ALA A 205 2.28 -23.30 17.29
C ALA A 205 1.78 -22.70 18.62
N LYS A 206 1.65 -23.54 19.67
CA LYS A 206 1.22 -23.09 20.99
C LYS A 206 2.22 -22.10 21.61
N LYS A 207 3.53 -22.35 21.46
CA LYS A 207 4.56 -21.42 21.95
C LYS A 207 4.57 -20.10 21.19
N ILE A 208 4.36 -20.14 19.87
CA ILE A 208 4.23 -18.93 19.02
C ILE A 208 3.08 -18.07 19.56
N LYS A 209 1.89 -18.68 19.74
CA LYS A 209 0.72 -18.01 20.30
C LYS A 209 0.99 -17.43 21.69
N GLU A 210 1.56 -18.22 22.61
CA GLU A 210 1.86 -17.76 23.97
C GLU A 210 2.86 -16.61 23.99
N GLU A 211 3.89 -16.63 23.16
CA GLU A 211 4.88 -15.55 23.05
C GLU A 211 4.23 -14.23 22.63
N ILE A 212 3.37 -14.28 21.60
CA ILE A 212 2.63 -13.12 21.11
C ILE A 212 1.69 -12.60 22.20
N LEU A 213 0.83 -13.44 22.77
CA LEU A 213 -0.15 -13.03 23.78
C LEU A 213 0.50 -12.43 25.05
N ASN A 214 1.69 -12.91 25.43
CA ASN A 214 2.41 -12.37 26.60
C ASN A 214 3.07 -11.00 26.33
N SER A 215 3.29 -10.65 25.06
CA SER A 215 4.04 -9.46 24.66
C SER A 215 3.18 -8.39 23.98
N ILE A 216 1.95 -8.72 23.60
CA ILE A 216 1.09 -7.86 22.79
C ILE A 216 0.58 -6.65 23.57
N THR A 217 0.62 -5.49 22.92
CA THR A 217 0.02 -4.23 23.40
C THR A 217 -0.72 -3.54 22.26
N PRO A 218 -1.70 -2.66 22.53
CA PRO A 218 -2.26 -1.79 21.49
C PRO A 218 -1.16 -1.00 20.77
N GLY A 219 -1.24 -0.91 19.44
CA GLY A 219 -0.22 -0.29 18.59
C GLY A 219 0.88 -1.24 18.14
N ALA A 220 0.86 -2.52 18.52
CA ALA A 220 1.92 -3.45 18.19
C ALA A 220 1.97 -3.84 16.70
N ILE A 221 3.19 -3.97 16.18
CA ILE A 221 3.49 -4.67 14.92
C ILE A 221 4.12 -6.01 15.27
N VAL A 222 3.49 -7.09 14.82
CA VAL A 222 3.87 -8.47 15.16
C VAL A 222 4.63 -9.09 13.99
N LEU A 223 5.87 -9.52 14.23
CA LEU A 223 6.68 -10.27 13.27
C LEU A 223 6.37 -11.76 13.32
N MET A 224 5.99 -12.31 12.16
CA MET A 224 5.83 -13.73 11.87
C MET A 224 6.34 -14.00 10.44
N HIS A 225 6.34 -15.26 10.02
CA HIS A 225 6.74 -15.70 8.69
C HIS A 225 5.67 -16.64 8.10
N ASP A 226 5.15 -16.33 6.91
CA ASP A 226 4.14 -17.15 6.21
C ASP A 226 4.74 -18.34 5.45
N ILE A 227 6.03 -18.62 5.67
CA ILE A 227 6.74 -19.80 5.18
C ILE A 227 6.84 -20.92 6.23
N HIS A 228 6.37 -20.68 7.46
CA HIS A 228 6.42 -21.62 8.58
C HIS A 228 5.06 -22.25 8.87
N GLN A 229 4.97 -23.58 8.81
CA GLN A 229 3.72 -24.30 9.06
C GLN A 229 3.19 -24.05 10.47
N GLU A 230 4.08 -23.96 11.46
CA GLU A 230 3.68 -23.71 12.85
C GLU A 230 3.07 -22.32 13.06
N THR A 231 3.40 -21.34 12.21
CA THR A 231 2.74 -20.03 12.18
C THR A 231 1.31 -20.18 11.68
N ALA A 232 1.12 -20.88 10.54
CA ALA A 232 -0.22 -21.17 10.02
C ALA A 232 -1.09 -21.93 11.04
N ASP A 233 -0.52 -22.93 11.72
CA ASP A 233 -1.21 -23.71 12.75
C ASP A 233 -1.57 -22.88 14.00
N ALA A 234 -0.80 -21.84 14.32
CA ALA A 234 -1.05 -20.98 15.49
C ALA A 234 -2.16 -19.95 15.25
N LEU A 235 -2.32 -19.50 14.00
CA LEU A 235 -3.17 -18.36 13.66
C LEU A 235 -4.63 -18.49 14.10
N PRO A 236 -5.35 -19.62 13.87
CA PRO A 236 -6.77 -19.69 14.22
C PRO A 236 -7.03 -19.43 15.71
N GLU A 237 -6.25 -20.07 16.59
CA GLU A 237 -6.40 -19.87 18.03
C GLU A 237 -5.87 -18.50 18.50
N LEU A 238 -4.81 -17.99 17.86
CA LEU A 238 -4.25 -16.67 18.16
C LEU A 238 -5.25 -15.55 17.82
N LEU A 239 -5.81 -15.56 16.60
CA LEU A 239 -6.77 -14.57 16.13
C LEU A 239 -8.02 -14.57 17.03
N THR A 240 -8.56 -15.75 17.33
CA THR A 240 -9.68 -15.90 18.27
C THR A 240 -9.37 -15.30 19.65
N ALA A 241 -8.18 -15.55 20.20
CA ALA A 241 -7.78 -15.02 21.50
C ALA A 241 -7.68 -13.48 21.48
N LEU A 242 -7.03 -12.91 20.46
CA LEU A 242 -6.87 -11.46 20.32
C LEU A 242 -8.21 -10.73 20.12
N ILE A 243 -9.12 -11.29 19.33
CA ILE A 243 -10.49 -10.77 19.18
C ILE A 243 -11.22 -10.77 20.54
N ASN A 244 -11.10 -11.84 21.32
CA ASN A 244 -11.71 -11.92 22.65
C ASN A 244 -11.12 -10.91 23.65
N GLU A 245 -9.88 -10.46 23.44
CA GLU A 245 -9.24 -9.39 24.20
C GLU A 245 -9.57 -7.97 23.68
N GLY A 246 -10.34 -7.89 22.60
CA GLY A 246 -10.83 -6.66 21.98
C GLY A 246 -9.85 -6.05 20.98
N TYR A 247 -8.92 -6.82 20.42
CA TYR A 247 -8.02 -6.34 19.38
C TYR A 247 -8.68 -6.37 17.99
N HIS A 248 -8.33 -5.37 17.18
CA HIS A 248 -8.67 -5.26 15.77
C HIS A 248 -7.40 -5.35 14.92
N PHE A 249 -7.49 -6.02 13.76
CA PHE A 249 -6.36 -6.26 12.88
C PHE A 249 -6.36 -5.26 11.72
N VAL A 250 -5.27 -4.53 11.59
CA VAL A 250 -5.08 -3.51 10.56
C VAL A 250 -3.75 -3.74 9.84
N THR A 251 -3.57 -3.08 8.72
CA THR A 251 -2.30 -3.03 8.00
C THR A 251 -1.28 -2.12 8.71
N VAL A 252 -0.01 -2.20 8.31
CA VAL A 252 1.04 -1.33 8.85
C VAL A 252 0.78 0.14 8.50
N SER A 253 0.37 0.46 7.27
CA SER A 253 0.03 1.85 6.94
C SER A 253 -1.12 2.39 7.80
N GLU A 254 -2.15 1.57 8.05
CA GLU A 254 -3.28 1.96 8.89
C GLU A 254 -2.86 2.18 10.34
N ILE A 255 -2.09 1.26 10.96
CA ILE A 255 -1.67 1.44 12.36
C ILE A 255 -0.74 2.65 12.53
N LEU A 256 0.08 2.96 11.53
CA LEU A 256 0.96 4.14 11.53
C LEU A 256 0.23 5.46 11.30
N SER A 257 -1.05 5.41 10.89
CA SER A 257 -1.89 6.60 10.82
C SER A 257 -2.41 7.05 12.20
N LEU A 258 -2.26 6.20 13.24
CA LEU A 258 -2.63 6.56 14.61
C LEU A 258 -1.69 7.63 15.19
N PRO A 259 -2.19 8.49 16.10
CA PRO A 259 -1.34 9.44 16.82
C PRO A 259 -0.20 8.74 17.56
N VAL A 260 1.00 9.32 17.53
CA VAL A 260 2.27 8.74 18.02
C VAL A 260 2.25 8.33 19.51
N ASP A 261 1.32 8.86 20.31
CA ASP A 261 1.19 8.50 21.74
C ASP A 261 0.59 7.09 21.96
N VAL A 262 0.10 6.43 20.91
CA VAL A 262 -0.49 5.08 20.99
C VAL A 262 0.57 4.00 20.74
N GLY A 263 1.58 3.89 21.62
CA GLY A 263 2.39 2.68 21.84
C GLY A 263 3.07 2.01 20.63
N ALA A 264 3.06 2.63 19.45
CA ALA A 264 3.62 2.08 18.24
C ALA A 264 5.13 1.96 18.47
N GLY A 265 5.62 0.72 18.53
CA GLY A 265 6.96 0.40 19.03
C GLY A 265 8.17 1.02 18.28
N PRO A 266 9.40 0.60 18.63
CA PRO A 266 10.51 1.54 18.80
C PRO A 266 11.18 2.11 17.55
N TYR A 267 10.77 1.77 16.32
CA TYR A 267 11.51 2.20 15.12
C TYR A 267 10.61 2.45 13.92
N TYR A 268 10.05 3.66 13.85
CA TYR A 268 9.48 4.21 12.63
C TYR A 268 10.24 5.47 12.24
N LYS A 269 10.61 5.55 10.97
CA LYS A 269 10.95 6.82 10.32
C LYS A 269 10.10 6.96 9.07
N VAL A 270 8.94 7.60 9.22
CA VAL A 270 8.22 8.18 8.09
C VAL A 270 8.89 9.52 7.81
N LYS A 271 9.61 9.66 6.69
CA LYS A 271 10.02 10.98 6.20
C LYS A 271 9.01 11.43 5.15
N TYR A 272 8.23 12.46 5.49
CA TYR A 272 7.41 13.22 4.56
C TYR A 272 8.26 14.02 3.57
#